data_AF-A0AA38U8K3-F1
#
_entry.id   AF-A0AA38U8K3-F1
#
_cell.length_a   1.000
_cell.length_b   1.000
_cell.length_c   1.000
_cell.angle_alpha   90.00
_cell.angle_beta   90.00
_cell.angle_gamma   90.00
#
_symmetry.space_group_name_H-M   'P 1'
#
loop_
_entity.id
_entity.type
_entity.pdbx_description
1 polymer ?
#
loop_
_entity_poly.entity_id
_entity_poly.type
_entity_poly.pdbx_seq_one_letter_code
_entity_poly.pdbx_strand_id
1 'polypeptide(L)'
;MSHNQHSQRPQRRPALISELAVRAQQTNWNENGTFKDFLRLAEKYRREGKEAFDRDELEEAFVAFARSASIVLEKLPAHRDYHTSLTNAQRNNLSLVSLCATFFN
;
A
#
# COMPACT_ATOMS: atom_id res chain seq x y z
N MET A 1 6.10 -34.05 31.58
CA MET A 1 5.89 -34.32 30.14
C MET A 1 5.30 -33.07 29.51
N SER A 2 6.16 -32.23 28.90
CA SER A 2 5.75 -30.94 28.32
C SER A 2 5.36 -31.14 26.85
N HIS A 3 4.12 -30.80 26.51
CA HIS A 3 3.61 -30.84 25.14
C HIS A 3 4.11 -29.62 24.38
N ASN A 4 5.01 -29.85 23.43
CA ASN A 4 5.60 -28.85 22.57
C ASN A 4 4.64 -28.57 21.40
N GLN A 5 3.78 -27.55 21.54
CA GLN A 5 2.90 -27.13 20.45
C GLN A 5 3.70 -26.33 19.42
N HIS A 6 4.31 -27.04 18.47
CA HIS A 6 4.70 -26.44 17.20
C HIS A 6 3.41 -26.10 16.46
N SER A 7 3.06 -24.82 16.40
CA SER A 7 1.97 -24.31 15.58
C SER A 7 2.26 -24.63 14.11
N GLN A 8 1.80 -25.78 13.63
CA GLN A 8 1.81 -26.10 12.21
C GLN A 8 0.83 -25.17 11.52
N ARG A 9 1.36 -24.07 10.95
CA ARG A 9 0.65 -23.33 9.91
C ARG A 9 0.42 -24.36 8.78
N PRO A 10 -0.83 -24.68 8.41
CA PRO A 10 -1.06 -25.60 7.29
C PRO A 10 -0.33 -25.08 6.07
N GLN A 11 0.38 -25.95 5.35
CA GLN A 11 1.05 -25.65 4.09
C GLN A 11 0.01 -25.19 3.05
N ARG A 12 -0.40 -23.92 3.12
CA ARG A 12 -1.20 -23.30 2.09
C ARG A 12 -0.26 -23.01 0.92
N ARG A 13 -0.74 -23.28 -0.30
CA ARG A 13 -0.06 -22.79 -1.51
C ARG A 13 0.13 -21.28 -1.37
N PRO A 14 1.24 -20.71 -1.89
CA PRO A 14 1.38 -19.27 -2.00
C PRO A 14 0.17 -18.66 -2.71
N ALA A 15 -0.25 -17.49 -2.25
CA ALA A 15 -1.31 -16.74 -2.90
C ALA A 15 -0.86 -16.27 -4.30
N LEU A 16 -1.80 -16.25 -5.23
CA LEU A 16 -1.57 -15.68 -6.55
C LEU A 16 -1.52 -14.16 -6.48
N ILE A 17 -0.79 -13.54 -7.40
CA ILE A 17 -0.73 -12.07 -7.51
C ILE A 17 -2.13 -11.47 -7.62
N SER A 18 -3.05 -12.12 -8.35
CA SER A 18 -4.45 -11.69 -8.46
C SER A 18 -5.19 -11.76 -7.11
N GLU A 19 -4.97 -12.81 -6.32
CA GLU A 19 -5.55 -12.97 -4.99
C GLU A 19 -5.02 -11.89 -4.03
N LEU A 20 -3.71 -11.59 -4.12
CA LEU A 20 -3.08 -10.51 -3.35
C LEU A 20 -3.56 -9.13 -3.79
N ALA A 21 -3.78 -8.89 -5.08
CA ALA A 21 -4.34 -7.64 -5.60
C ALA A 21 -5.75 -7.42 -5.08
N VAL A 22 -6.60 -8.46 -5.04
CA VAL A 22 -7.94 -8.37 -4.42
C VAL A 22 -7.83 -8.05 -2.93
N ARG A 23 -6.90 -8.66 -2.19
CA ARG A 23 -6.64 -8.32 -0.77
C ARG A 23 -6.18 -6.87 -0.58
N ALA A 24 -5.39 -6.35 -1.51
CA ALA A 24 -4.93 -4.96 -1.48
C ALA A 24 -6.09 -3.97 -1.68
N GLN A 25 -7.10 -4.32 -2.49
CA GLN A 25 -8.29 -3.50 -2.70
C GLN A 25 -9.26 -3.49 -1.50
N GLN A 26 -9.18 -4.50 -0.62
CA GLN A 26 -9.99 -4.59 0.59
C GLN A 26 -9.45 -3.66 1.67
N THR A 27 -9.81 -2.39 1.56
CA THR A 27 -9.33 -1.31 2.41
C THR A 27 -10.48 -0.49 2.95
N ASN A 28 -10.42 -0.14 4.23
CA ASN A 28 -11.46 0.59 4.95
C ASN A 28 -11.09 2.07 5.18
N TRP A 29 -10.31 2.67 4.28
CA TRP A 29 -9.91 4.06 4.43
C TRP A 29 -11.11 5.00 4.31
N ASN A 30 -11.10 6.04 5.15
CA ASN A 30 -12.14 7.06 5.18
C ASN A 30 -12.02 7.97 3.96
N GLU A 31 -12.98 7.87 3.03
CA GLU A 31 -13.03 8.71 1.82
C GLU A 31 -13.18 10.21 2.13
N ASN A 32 -13.71 10.55 3.32
CA ASN A 32 -13.82 11.92 3.81
C ASN A 32 -12.61 12.40 4.62
N GLY A 33 -11.52 11.61 4.65
CA GLY A 33 -10.28 11.97 5.33
C GLY A 33 -9.65 13.23 4.74
N THR A 34 -8.81 13.92 5.52
CA THR A 34 -8.08 15.08 4.98
C THR A 34 -6.97 14.60 4.04
N PHE A 35 -6.51 15.49 3.15
CA PHE A 35 -5.37 15.21 2.26
C PHE A 35 -4.15 14.68 3.02
N LYS A 36 -3.88 15.26 4.21
CA LYS A 36 -2.78 14.86 5.08
C LYS A 36 -2.98 13.45 5.65
N ASP A 37 -4.22 13.02 5.88
CA ASP A 37 -4.51 11.68 6.38
C ASP A 37 -4.21 10.63 5.30
N PHE A 38 -4.55 10.89 4.04
CA PHE A 38 -4.15 10.03 2.93
C PHE A 38 -2.63 9.94 2.79
N LEU A 39 -1.89 11.05 2.90
CA LEU A 39 -0.43 11.03 2.87
C LEU A 39 0.17 10.18 4.00
N ARG A 40 -0.31 10.38 5.23
CA ARG A 40 0.14 9.59 6.39
C ARG A 40 -0.18 8.10 6.22
N LEU A 41 -1.34 7.80 5.66
CA LEU A 41 -1.78 6.44 5.45
C LEU A 41 -0.97 5.74 4.36
N ALA A 42 -0.67 6.43 3.25
CA ALA A 42 0.23 5.93 2.22
C ALA A 42 1.62 5.61 2.78
N GLU A 43 2.20 6.51 3.58
CA GLU A 43 3.51 6.29 4.20
C GLU A 43 3.47 5.15 5.23
N LYS A 44 2.39 5.03 6.00
CA LYS A 44 2.20 3.92 6.92
C LYS A 44 2.26 2.58 6.17
N TYR A 45 1.52 2.43 5.08
CA TYR A 45 1.55 1.19 4.29
C TYR A 45 2.90 0.95 3.61
N ARG A 46 3.58 2.00 3.15
CA ARG A 46 4.93 1.87 2.61
C ARG A 46 5.90 1.31 3.65
N ARG A 47 5.82 1.82 4.89
CA ARG A 47 6.62 1.32 6.02
C ARG A 47 6.27 -0.12 6.36
N GLU A 48 4.98 -0.46 6.48
CA GLU A 48 4.53 -1.83 6.74
C GLU A 48 5.02 -2.80 5.66
N GLY A 49 4.95 -2.40 4.38
CA GLY A 49 5.46 -3.21 3.27
C GLY A 49 6.97 -3.43 3.36
N LYS A 50 7.71 -2.38 3.75
CA LYS A 50 9.16 -2.49 3.97
C LYS A 50 9.50 -3.43 5.13
N GLU A 51 8.81 -3.29 6.25
CA GLU A 51 8.99 -4.16 7.42
C GLU A 51 8.63 -5.62 7.11
N ALA A 52 7.56 -5.86 6.34
CA ALA A 52 7.19 -7.21 5.89
C ALA A 52 8.23 -7.80 4.94
N PHE A 53 8.73 -7.00 4.00
CA PHE A 53 9.82 -7.43 3.10
C PHE A 53 11.08 -7.80 3.88
N ASP A 54 11.45 -6.98 4.88
CA ASP A 54 12.63 -7.24 5.71
C ASP A 54 12.47 -8.50 6.60
N ARG A 55 11.23 -8.96 6.82
CA ARG A 55 10.89 -10.24 7.49
C ARG A 55 10.68 -11.42 6.51
N ASP A 56 10.91 -11.23 5.21
CA ASP A 56 10.63 -12.21 4.15
C ASP A 56 9.13 -12.59 4.02
N GLU A 57 8.23 -11.73 4.50
CA GLU A 57 6.78 -11.87 4.40
C GLU A 57 6.28 -11.25 3.08
N LEU A 58 6.71 -11.83 1.95
CA LEU A 58 6.54 -11.24 0.61
C LEU A 58 5.08 -10.95 0.21
N GLU A 59 4.15 -11.82 0.61
CA GLU A 59 2.71 -11.61 0.34
C GLU A 59 2.16 -10.37 1.06
N GLU A 60 2.54 -10.17 2.33
CA GLU A 60 2.14 -9.01 3.10
C GLU A 60 2.84 -7.74 2.60
N ALA A 61 4.11 -7.87 2.21
CA ALA A 61 4.86 -6.79 1.58
C ALA A 61 4.16 -6.30 0.31
N PHE A 62 3.76 -7.23 -0.56
CA PHE A 62 3.01 -6.91 -1.78
C PHE A 62 1.71 -6.17 -1.46
N VAL A 63 0.90 -6.70 -0.54
CA VAL A 63 -0.40 -6.10 -0.19
C VAL A 63 -0.23 -4.68 0.36
N ALA A 64 0.75 -4.47 1.24
CA ALA A 64 1.02 -3.16 1.82
C ALA A 64 1.55 -2.17 0.77
N PHE A 65 2.47 -2.57 -0.10
CA PHE A 65 2.95 -1.70 -1.18
C PHE A 65 1.84 -1.36 -2.18
N ALA A 66 1.02 -2.34 -2.58
CA ALA A 66 -0.11 -2.11 -3.48
C ALA A 66 -1.11 -1.11 -2.87
N ARG A 67 -1.41 -1.23 -1.57
CA ARG A 67 -2.25 -0.25 -0.85
C ARG A 67 -1.67 1.16 -0.85
N SER A 68 -0.36 1.28 -0.59
CA SER A 68 0.33 2.57 -0.65
C SER A 68 0.24 3.17 -2.06
N ALA A 69 0.51 2.35 -3.09
CA ALA A 69 0.46 2.77 -4.48
C ALA A 69 -0.94 3.25 -4.89
N SER A 70 -2.00 2.52 -4.55
CA SER A 70 -3.38 2.96 -4.86
C SER A 70 -3.72 4.31 -4.22
N ILE A 71 -3.27 4.58 -2.98
CA ILE A 71 -3.48 5.91 -2.39
C ILE A 71 -2.73 6.98 -3.19
N VAL A 72 -1.45 6.74 -3.50
CA VAL A 72 -0.58 7.73 -4.14
C VAL A 72 -0.98 8.03 -5.58
N LEU A 73 -1.38 6.99 -6.32
CA LEU A 73 -1.65 7.06 -7.76
C LEU A 73 -3.10 7.38 -8.07
N GLU A 74 -4.05 6.96 -7.23
CA GLU A 74 -5.48 7.10 -7.52
C GLU A 74 -6.14 8.10 -6.57
N LYS A 75 -5.94 7.96 -5.26
CA LYS A 75 -6.71 8.73 -4.26
C LYS A 75 -6.19 10.15 -4.05
N LEU A 76 -4.88 10.33 -3.93
CA LEU A 76 -4.30 11.66 -3.75
C LEU A 76 -4.56 12.58 -4.96
N PRO A 77 -4.34 12.15 -6.21
CA PRO A 77 -4.59 13.00 -7.38
C PRO A 77 -6.07 13.37 -7.56
N ALA A 78 -6.99 12.49 -7.12
CA ALA A 78 -8.43 12.74 -7.16
C ALA A 78 -8.96 13.60 -5.99
N HIS A 79 -8.13 13.86 -4.97
CA HIS A 79 -8.57 14.58 -3.78
C HIS A 79 -8.79 16.07 -4.06
N ARG A 80 -9.90 16.64 -3.56
CA ARG A 80 -10.27 18.07 -3.78
C ARG A 80 -9.16 19.07 -3.44
N ASP A 81 -8.40 18.78 -2.39
CA ASP A 81 -7.33 19.64 -1.88
C ASP A 81 -5.96 19.38 -2.53
N TYR A 82 -5.87 18.53 -3.57
CA TYR A 82 -4.61 18.18 -4.23
C TYR A 82 -3.86 19.42 -4.79
N HIS A 83 -4.60 20.38 -5.35
CA HIS A 83 -4.03 21.60 -5.91
C HIS A 83 -3.77 22.71 -4.87
N THR A 84 -4.34 22.59 -3.66
CA THR A 84 -4.23 23.63 -2.61
C THR A 84 -3.28 23.23 -1.48
N SER A 85 -3.19 21.94 -1.16
CA SER A 85 -2.40 21.43 -0.02
C SER A 85 -0.93 21.13 -0.34
N LEU A 86 -0.57 21.10 -1.63
CA LEU A 86 0.78 20.79 -2.07
C LEU A 86 1.47 22.00 -2.69
N THR A 87 2.79 22.10 -2.50
CA THR A 87 3.62 23.01 -3.29
C THR A 87 3.79 22.47 -4.72
N ASN A 88 4.21 23.34 -5.65
CA ASN A 88 4.52 22.91 -7.03
C ASN A 88 5.56 21.79 -7.08
N ALA A 89 6.59 21.84 -6.21
CA ALA A 89 7.60 20.80 -6.13
C ALA A 89 7.03 19.46 -5.65
N GLN A 90 6.14 19.46 -4.65
CA GLN A 90 5.51 18.25 -4.16
C GLN A 90 4.57 17.62 -5.19
N ARG A 91 3.82 18.44 -5.94
CA ARG A 91 3.01 17.96 -7.06
C ARG A 91 3.86 17.34 -8.17
N ASN A 92 4.96 18.00 -8.54
CA ASN A 92 5.89 17.45 -9.54
C ASN A 92 6.48 16.11 -9.09
N ASN A 93 6.82 15.96 -7.81
CA ASN A 93 7.32 14.68 -7.30
C ASN A 93 6.25 13.58 -7.36
N LEU A 94 4.99 13.90 -7.05
CA LEU A 94 3.89 12.93 -7.19
C LEU A 94 3.55 12.61 -8.65
N SER A 95 3.67 13.59 -9.56
CA SER A 95 3.43 13.36 -10.99
C SER A 95 4.51 12.48 -11.61
N LEU A 96 5.77 12.62 -11.18
CA LEU A 96 6.86 11.72 -11.59
C LEU A 96 6.59 10.27 -11.19
N VAL A 97 6.10 10.05 -9.96
CA VAL A 97 5.70 8.70 -9.49
C VAL A 97 4.54 8.14 -10.32
N SER A 98 3.57 8.99 -10.71
CA SER A 98 2.43 8.56 -11.55
C SER A 98 2.82 8.24 -13.00
N LEU A 99 3.71 9.03 -13.60
CA LEU A 99 4.20 8.78 -14.96
C LEU A 99 4.96 7.46 -15.04
N CYS A 100 5.86 7.19 -14.09
CA CYS A 100 6.58 5.92 -14.04
C CYS A 100 5.63 4.72 -13.94
N ALA A 101 4.53 4.81 -13.20
CA ALA A 101 3.55 3.72 -13.10
C ALA A 101 2.74 3.49 -14.39
N THR A 102 2.50 4.55 -15.16
CA THR A 102 1.72 4.47 -16.41
C THR A 102 2.51 3.79 -17.54
N PHE A 103 3.84 3.84 -17.50
CA PHE A 103 4.71 3.16 -18.48
C PHE A 103 4.84 1.64 -18.28
N PHE A 104 4.32 1.09 -17.16
CA PHE A 104 4.34 -0.36 -16.88
C PHE A 104 3.02 -1.07 -17.19
N ASN A 105 2.04 -0.39 -17.78
CA ASN A 105 0.74 -0.95 -18.16
C ASN A 105 0.63 -1.13 -19.68
#